data_AF-A0A2D5X655-F1
#
_entry.id   AF-A0A2D5X655-F1
#
_cell.length_a   1.000
_cell.length_b   1.000
_cell.length_c   1.000
_cell.angle_alpha   90.00
_cell.angle_beta   90.00
_cell.angle_gamma   90.00
#
_symmetry.space_group_name_H-M   'P 1'
#
loop_
_entity.id
_entity.type
_entity.pdbx_description
1 polymer ?
#
loop_
_entity_poly.entity_id
_entity_poly.type
_entity_poly.pdbx_seq_one_letter_code
_entity_poly.pdbx_strand_id
1 'polypeptide(L)'
;MVYSFPTNEKLWEQYAVLRADGLRAGSGLETATAFYGDNRQAMDEGAIVAWPERFNYDEHSAIQHAMNLRLQNEAAFFAEYQNEPLPAEAIDDEELSTDDIAQKANGRNRADVPLGSNHVTMFIDVQQKLLFYVVVSWTDEFSGHVLDYGTWPDQQRDYFTLRDAKATLATRAPKAGLEGSIYAALKALTEDYLAREWSRDDGAQLRIDRCLIDANWGNSTDVVYQFCRESQFAGVVLPSHGRYVGASSIPFSEYKRKRGDRVGHNWRMPNVQGKRAVRHVVYDTNYWKSFIHTRLAVSMGDRGCLSLFGRPIEHRLFVEHLTAEYRVKTQGRGRTVDEWKMRPERSDNHWFDGLVGCAVAASIQGVVLPGTSVTAEPSRRRVKLSELQRNRHG
;
A
#
# COMPACT_ATOMS: atom_id res chain seq x y z
N MET A 1 -15.42 29.19 -14.75
CA MET A 1 -16.69 28.53 -14.37
C MET A 1 -17.20 28.99 -13.00
N VAL A 2 -16.35 29.02 -11.98
CA VAL A 2 -16.66 29.46 -10.62
C VAL A 2 -15.85 30.74 -10.32
N TYR A 3 -16.51 31.81 -9.89
CA TYR A 3 -15.85 33.06 -9.50
C TYR A 3 -15.46 33.09 -8.01
N SER A 4 -16.25 32.45 -7.17
CA SER A 4 -15.95 32.27 -5.74
C SER A 4 -16.35 30.87 -5.34
N PHE A 5 -15.45 30.14 -4.68
CA PHE A 5 -15.74 28.80 -4.19
C PHE A 5 -16.55 28.86 -2.89
N PRO A 6 -17.32 27.79 -2.57
CA PRO A 6 -18.02 27.72 -1.30
C PRO A 6 -17.07 27.73 -0.10
N THR A 7 -17.51 28.31 1.01
CA THR A 7 -16.68 28.48 2.22
C THR A 7 -16.77 27.30 3.19
N ASN A 8 -17.80 26.47 3.07
CA ASN A 8 -18.05 25.37 4.00
C ASN A 8 -17.31 24.08 3.60
N GLU A 9 -15.99 24.09 3.75
CA GLU A 9 -15.11 22.99 3.34
C GLU A 9 -15.48 21.65 3.99
N LYS A 10 -15.92 21.65 5.26
CA LYS A 10 -16.24 20.42 6.01
C LYS A 10 -17.37 19.61 5.40
N LEU A 11 -18.42 20.28 4.89
CA LEU A 11 -19.52 19.58 4.23
C LEU A 11 -19.10 19.07 2.85
N TRP A 12 -18.25 19.82 2.14
CA TRP A 12 -17.69 19.39 0.85
C TRP A 12 -16.70 18.21 1.00
N GLU A 13 -15.94 18.14 2.08
CA GLU A 13 -15.11 16.98 2.42
C GLU A 13 -15.97 15.72 2.64
N GLN A 14 -17.07 15.85 3.40
CA GLN A 14 -18.00 14.73 3.62
C GLN A 14 -18.67 14.30 2.31
N TYR A 15 -19.09 15.26 1.48
CA TYR A 15 -19.62 15.00 0.15
C TYR A 15 -18.62 14.23 -0.72
N ALA A 16 -17.34 14.63 -0.70
CA ALA A 16 -16.28 13.96 -1.47
C ALA A 16 -16.08 12.51 -1.04
N VAL A 17 -16.14 12.21 0.26
CA VAL A 17 -16.08 10.83 0.78
C VAL A 17 -17.27 10.01 0.28
N LEU A 18 -18.50 10.51 0.42
CA LEU A 18 -19.71 9.83 -0.04
C LEU A 18 -19.69 9.57 -1.55
N ARG A 19 -19.20 10.55 -2.33
CA ARG A 19 -19.00 10.43 -3.78
C ARG A 19 -17.99 9.34 -4.12
N ALA A 20 -16.83 9.34 -3.47
CA ALA A 20 -15.80 8.35 -3.70
C ALA A 20 -16.26 6.93 -3.31
N ASP A 21 -17.05 6.80 -2.24
CA ASP A 21 -17.64 5.53 -1.82
C ASP A 21 -18.67 5.01 -2.83
N GLY A 22 -19.58 5.87 -3.30
CA GLY A 22 -20.59 5.51 -4.30
C GLY A 22 -19.99 5.09 -5.65
N LEU A 23 -18.97 5.82 -6.12
CA LEU A 23 -18.24 5.46 -7.35
C LEU A 23 -17.50 4.12 -7.20
N ARG A 24 -16.89 3.86 -6.04
CA ARG A 24 -16.20 2.57 -5.77
C ARG A 24 -17.18 1.39 -5.65
N ALA A 25 -18.36 1.62 -5.09
CA ALA A 25 -19.41 0.61 -4.95
C ALA A 25 -20.20 0.38 -6.25
N GLY A 26 -20.00 1.19 -7.28
CA GLY A 26 -20.75 1.14 -8.54
C GLY A 26 -22.17 1.71 -8.46
N SER A 27 -22.54 2.36 -7.35
CA SER A 27 -23.83 3.01 -7.13
C SER A 27 -23.88 4.47 -7.61
N GLY A 28 -22.80 4.96 -8.24
CA GLY A 28 -22.74 6.31 -8.81
C GLY A 28 -22.74 7.42 -7.75
N LEU A 29 -23.37 8.56 -8.08
CA LEU A 29 -23.35 9.78 -7.26
C LEU A 29 -24.59 9.95 -6.37
N GLU A 30 -25.55 9.01 -6.41
CA GLU A 30 -26.88 9.17 -5.80
C GLU A 30 -26.82 9.58 -4.32
N THR A 31 -26.02 8.86 -3.50
CA THR A 31 -25.89 9.15 -2.07
C THR A 31 -25.27 10.51 -1.80
N ALA A 32 -24.26 10.90 -2.58
CA ALA A 32 -23.62 12.20 -2.45
C ALA A 32 -24.58 13.32 -2.86
N THR A 33 -25.28 13.15 -4.00
CA THR A 33 -26.27 14.11 -4.48
C THR A 33 -27.41 14.31 -3.48
N ALA A 34 -27.92 13.24 -2.87
CA ALA A 34 -28.92 13.35 -1.80
C ALA A 34 -28.39 14.16 -0.59
N PHE A 35 -27.17 13.87 -0.14
CA PHE A 35 -26.52 14.63 0.92
C PHE A 35 -26.34 16.12 0.58
N TYR A 36 -25.97 16.43 -0.67
CA TYR A 36 -25.89 17.82 -1.13
C TYR A 36 -27.27 18.48 -1.17
N GLY A 37 -28.31 17.77 -1.61
CA GLY A 37 -29.69 18.26 -1.58
C GLY A 37 -30.14 18.67 -0.18
N ASP A 38 -29.87 17.83 0.83
CA ASP A 38 -30.23 18.08 2.23
C ASP A 38 -29.44 19.25 2.86
N ASN A 39 -28.23 19.52 2.38
CA ASN A 39 -27.32 20.51 2.96
C ASN A 39 -27.05 21.71 2.05
N ARG A 40 -27.80 21.84 0.95
CA ARG A 40 -27.49 22.76 -0.16
C ARG A 40 -27.22 24.18 0.29
N GLN A 41 -28.08 24.75 1.14
CA GLN A 41 -27.94 26.13 1.58
C GLN A 41 -26.59 26.39 2.28
N ALA A 42 -26.15 25.46 3.13
CA ALA A 42 -24.89 25.57 3.85
C ALA A 42 -23.68 25.21 2.97
N MET A 43 -23.88 24.36 1.95
CA MET A 43 -22.84 23.97 1.01
C MET A 43 -22.62 25.00 -0.11
N ASP A 44 -23.62 25.79 -0.47
CA ASP A 44 -23.54 26.85 -1.49
C ASP A 44 -23.05 28.19 -0.90
N GLU A 45 -22.89 28.29 0.42
CA GLU A 45 -22.51 29.52 1.09
C GLU A 45 -21.20 30.10 0.55
N GLY A 46 -21.23 31.36 0.11
CA GLY A 46 -20.07 32.07 -0.44
C GLY A 46 -19.71 31.72 -1.89
N ALA A 47 -20.42 30.76 -2.50
CA ALA A 47 -20.15 30.35 -3.87
C ALA A 47 -20.76 31.31 -4.90
N ILE A 48 -20.01 31.64 -5.94
CA ILE A 48 -20.46 32.44 -7.08
C ILE A 48 -20.07 31.71 -8.36
N VAL A 49 -21.04 31.40 -9.22
CA VAL A 49 -20.82 30.69 -10.49
C VAL A 49 -21.18 31.57 -11.68
N ALA A 50 -20.48 31.39 -12.79
CA ALA A 50 -20.67 32.19 -13.99
C ALA A 50 -21.97 31.85 -14.74
N TRP A 51 -22.43 30.59 -14.67
CA TRP A 51 -23.61 30.11 -15.38
C TRP A 51 -24.44 29.17 -14.48
N PRO A 52 -25.50 29.67 -13.82
CA PRO A 52 -26.31 28.89 -12.87
C PRO A 52 -27.04 27.68 -13.48
N GLU A 53 -27.36 27.73 -14.77
CA GLU A 53 -28.07 26.66 -15.49
C GLU A 53 -27.13 25.55 -15.99
N ARG A 54 -25.82 25.65 -15.76
CA ARG A 54 -24.83 24.66 -16.23
C ARG A 54 -24.65 23.52 -15.23
N PHE A 55 -25.52 22.51 -15.31
CA PHE A 55 -25.42 21.26 -14.56
C PHE A 55 -26.13 20.12 -15.31
N ASN A 56 -25.84 18.87 -14.95
CA ASN A 56 -26.50 17.70 -15.54
C ASN A 56 -27.87 17.45 -14.92
N TYR A 57 -28.71 16.64 -15.58
CA TYR A 57 -30.09 16.36 -15.13
C TYR A 57 -30.16 15.64 -13.77
N ASP A 58 -29.07 15.00 -13.35
CA ASP A 58 -28.91 14.26 -12.09
C ASP A 58 -28.22 15.10 -11.00
N GLU A 59 -28.04 16.39 -11.23
CA GLU A 59 -27.44 17.34 -10.29
C GLU A 59 -28.46 18.44 -9.91
N HIS A 60 -28.30 19.01 -8.72
CA HIS A 60 -29.20 20.02 -8.15
C HIS A 60 -28.78 21.47 -8.48
N SER A 61 -27.52 21.71 -8.87
CA SER A 61 -27.03 23.06 -9.18
C SER A 61 -25.73 23.07 -9.98
N ALA A 62 -25.43 24.20 -10.60
CA ALA A 62 -24.12 24.46 -11.23
C ALA A 62 -22.94 24.47 -10.23
N ILE A 63 -23.19 24.76 -8.95
CA ILE A 63 -22.16 24.68 -7.91
C ILE A 63 -21.80 23.21 -7.66
N GLN A 64 -22.81 22.35 -7.54
CA GLN A 64 -22.60 20.91 -7.42
C GLN A 64 -21.84 20.36 -8.63
N HIS A 65 -22.24 20.77 -9.83
CA HIS A 65 -21.58 20.37 -11.07
C HIS A 65 -20.10 20.77 -11.10
N ALA A 66 -19.80 22.03 -10.77
CA ALA A 66 -18.43 22.51 -10.70
C ALA A 66 -17.59 21.77 -9.66
N MET A 67 -18.15 21.49 -8.48
CA MET A 67 -17.48 20.73 -7.44
C MET A 67 -17.28 19.26 -7.84
N ASN A 68 -18.22 18.65 -8.56
CA ASN A 68 -18.05 17.30 -9.11
C ASN A 68 -16.90 17.22 -10.12
N LEU A 69 -16.79 18.20 -11.03
CA LEU A 69 -15.68 18.28 -11.99
C LEU A 69 -14.34 18.48 -11.26
N ARG A 70 -14.30 19.40 -10.29
CA ARG A 70 -13.11 19.64 -9.46
C ARG A 70 -12.68 18.39 -8.68
N LEU A 71 -13.61 17.68 -8.05
CA LEU A 71 -13.35 16.45 -7.30
C LEU A 71 -12.99 15.27 -8.20
N GLN A 72 -13.36 15.30 -9.48
CA GLN A 72 -12.96 14.28 -10.45
C GLN A 72 -11.51 14.45 -10.89
N ASN A 73 -11.14 15.66 -11.29
CA ASN A 73 -9.77 16.00 -11.65
C ASN A 73 -9.57 17.50 -11.48
N GLU A 74 -8.95 17.89 -10.36
CA GLU A 74 -8.78 19.29 -9.99
C GLU A 74 -7.89 20.04 -11.00
N ALA A 75 -6.78 19.43 -11.44
CA ALA A 75 -5.88 20.05 -12.41
C ALA A 75 -6.58 20.33 -13.75
N ALA A 76 -7.33 19.35 -14.27
CA ALA A 76 -8.11 19.53 -15.50
C ALA A 76 -9.22 20.57 -15.30
N PHE A 77 -9.89 20.57 -14.14
CA PHE A 77 -10.91 21.57 -13.81
C PHE A 77 -10.36 23.00 -13.86
N PHE A 78 -9.21 23.24 -13.22
CA PHE A 78 -8.57 24.54 -13.21
C PHE A 78 -8.05 24.96 -14.59
N ALA A 79 -7.47 24.03 -15.36
CA ALA A 79 -7.00 24.30 -16.71
C ALA A 79 -8.14 24.57 -17.70
N GLU A 80 -9.15 23.69 -17.78
CA GLU A 80 -10.19 23.72 -18.80
C GLU A 80 -11.38 24.62 -18.47
N TYR A 81 -11.75 24.70 -17.18
CA TYR A 81 -12.99 25.38 -16.76
C TYR A 81 -12.74 26.71 -16.06
N GLN A 82 -11.58 26.87 -15.41
CA GLN A 82 -11.19 28.14 -14.77
C GLN A 82 -10.23 28.97 -15.62
N ASN A 83 -9.57 28.39 -16.65
CA ASN A 83 -8.48 29.02 -17.41
C ASN A 83 -7.34 29.51 -16.51
N GLU A 84 -7.16 28.88 -15.35
CA GLU A 84 -6.12 29.15 -14.38
C GLU A 84 -5.41 27.84 -14.10
N PRO A 85 -4.64 27.30 -15.05
CA PRO A 85 -3.97 26.02 -14.88
C PRO A 85 -3.11 26.06 -13.62
N LEU A 86 -3.30 25.07 -12.75
CA LEU A 86 -2.46 24.93 -11.58
C LEU A 86 -1.00 24.80 -12.02
N PRO A 87 -0.04 25.37 -11.27
CA PRO A 87 1.37 25.15 -11.54
C PRO A 87 1.62 23.65 -11.68
N ALA A 88 2.40 23.26 -12.69
CA ALA A 88 2.84 21.87 -12.80
C ALA A 88 3.41 21.46 -11.44
N GLU A 89 2.83 20.41 -10.83
CA GLU A 89 3.39 19.84 -9.62
C GLU A 89 4.86 19.57 -9.94
N ALA A 90 5.78 20.11 -9.13
CA ALA A 90 7.20 19.89 -9.33
C ALA A 90 7.45 18.39 -9.16
N ILE A 91 7.42 17.66 -10.28
CA ILE A 91 7.91 16.29 -10.36
C ILE A 91 9.35 16.39 -9.91
N ASP A 92 9.67 15.66 -8.85
CA ASP A 92 11.01 15.67 -8.32
C ASP A 92 11.97 15.14 -9.40
N ASP A 93 13.03 15.88 -9.73
CA ASP A 93 14.00 15.53 -10.78
C ASP A 93 14.75 14.20 -10.50
N GLU A 94 14.52 13.57 -9.35
CA GLU A 94 15.11 12.31 -8.89
C GLU A 94 14.19 11.08 -9.07
N GLU A 95 13.10 11.19 -9.84
CA GLU A 95 12.20 10.06 -10.07
C GLU A 95 12.87 8.96 -10.93
N LEU A 96 12.91 7.73 -10.42
CA LEU A 96 13.53 6.60 -11.11
C LEU A 96 12.73 6.20 -12.35
N SER A 97 13.41 6.11 -13.49
CA SER A 97 12.81 5.59 -14.71
C SER A 97 12.66 4.06 -14.69
N THR A 98 11.91 3.52 -15.64
CA THR A 98 11.82 2.07 -15.83
C THR A 98 13.19 1.45 -16.13
N ASP A 99 14.05 2.17 -16.86
CA ASP A 99 15.37 1.65 -17.23
C ASP A 99 16.31 1.65 -16.01
N ASP A 100 16.25 2.67 -15.16
CA ASP A 100 17.06 2.73 -13.93
C ASP A 100 16.76 1.56 -12.99
N ILE A 101 15.47 1.23 -12.82
CA ILE A 101 15.05 0.11 -11.96
C ILE A 101 15.35 -1.23 -12.63
N ALA A 102 15.16 -1.37 -13.95
CA ALA A 102 15.48 -2.61 -14.66
C ALA A 102 16.98 -2.94 -14.58
N GLN A 103 17.85 -1.93 -14.58
CA GLN A 103 19.30 -2.08 -14.39
C GLN A 103 19.72 -2.56 -12.99
N LYS A 104 18.79 -2.64 -12.03
CA LYS A 104 19.01 -3.27 -10.71
C LYS A 104 19.03 -4.80 -10.77
N ALA A 105 18.90 -5.39 -11.95
CA ALA A 105 19.04 -6.84 -12.15
C ALA A 105 20.47 -7.30 -11.83
N ASN A 106 20.60 -8.35 -11.01
CA ASN A 106 21.86 -8.79 -10.42
C ASN A 106 22.45 -10.06 -11.09
N GLY A 107 21.78 -10.61 -12.10
CA GLY A 107 22.24 -11.79 -12.84
C GLY A 107 22.08 -13.13 -12.11
N ARG A 108 21.56 -13.16 -10.88
CA ARG A 108 21.29 -14.39 -10.13
C ARG A 108 20.07 -15.11 -10.66
N ASN A 109 19.98 -16.42 -10.45
CA ASN A 109 18.76 -17.12 -10.83
C ASN A 109 17.61 -16.69 -9.93
N ARG A 110 16.39 -16.80 -10.45
CA ARG A 110 15.16 -16.64 -9.66
C ARG A 110 15.20 -17.64 -8.49
N ALA A 111 14.74 -17.20 -7.33
CA ALA A 111 14.76 -17.93 -6.06
C ALA A 111 16.13 -18.20 -5.40
N ASP A 112 17.26 -17.75 -5.98
CA ASP A 112 18.57 -17.84 -5.31
C ASP A 112 18.68 -16.79 -4.20
N VAL A 113 18.91 -17.22 -2.95
CA VAL A 113 19.08 -16.30 -1.83
C VAL A 113 20.55 -15.90 -1.66
N PRO A 114 20.89 -14.59 -1.73
CA PRO A 114 22.27 -14.15 -1.57
C PRO A 114 22.81 -14.35 -0.16
N LEU A 115 24.13 -14.52 -0.06
CA LEU A 115 24.83 -14.51 1.22
C LEU A 115 24.50 -13.25 2.04
N GLY A 116 24.30 -13.42 3.34
CA GLY A 116 23.98 -12.33 4.27
C GLY A 116 22.50 -11.99 4.37
N SER A 117 21.64 -12.48 3.46
CA SER A 117 20.19 -12.43 3.67
C SER A 117 19.81 -13.35 4.83
N ASN A 118 19.14 -12.81 5.83
CA ASN A 118 18.70 -13.52 7.04
C ASN A 118 17.18 -13.67 7.11
N HIS A 119 16.44 -12.87 6.33
CA HIS A 119 14.99 -12.87 6.34
C HIS A 119 14.44 -13.07 4.94
N VAL A 120 13.32 -13.80 4.83
CA VAL A 120 12.55 -13.91 3.59
C VAL A 120 11.11 -13.52 3.88
N THR A 121 10.57 -12.61 3.08
CA THR A 121 9.21 -12.08 3.27
C THR A 121 8.41 -12.20 1.99
N MET A 122 7.10 -12.37 2.14
CA MET A 122 6.16 -12.41 1.04
C MET A 122 5.04 -11.39 1.25
N PHE A 123 4.53 -10.85 0.15
CA PHE A 123 3.29 -10.11 0.14
C PHE A 123 2.34 -10.65 -0.92
N ILE A 124 1.05 -10.64 -0.61
CA ILE A 124 -0.02 -11.00 -1.53
C ILE A 124 -1.01 -9.85 -1.62
N ASP A 125 -1.13 -9.25 -2.81
CA ASP A 125 -2.15 -8.25 -3.14
C ASP A 125 -3.37 -8.96 -3.77
N VAL A 126 -4.56 -8.70 -3.24
CA VAL A 126 -5.80 -9.40 -3.61
C VAL A 126 -6.63 -8.53 -4.54
N GLN A 127 -6.72 -8.93 -5.82
CA GLN A 127 -7.56 -8.29 -6.82
C GLN A 127 -8.71 -9.21 -7.26
N GLN A 128 -9.71 -8.63 -7.93
CA GLN A 128 -10.90 -9.36 -8.36
C GLN A 128 -10.59 -10.59 -9.24
N LYS A 129 -9.61 -10.47 -10.13
CA LYS A 129 -9.25 -11.53 -11.08
C LYS A 129 -8.01 -12.32 -10.70
N LEU A 130 -7.10 -11.75 -9.90
CA LEU A 130 -5.76 -12.29 -9.65
C LEU A 130 -5.33 -12.03 -8.22
N LEU A 131 -4.43 -12.87 -7.72
CA LEU A 131 -3.56 -12.53 -6.60
C LEU A 131 -2.20 -12.12 -7.19
N PHE A 132 -1.71 -10.93 -6.89
CA PHE A 132 -0.32 -10.56 -7.20
C PHE A 132 0.54 -10.90 -5.99
N TYR A 133 1.74 -11.41 -6.20
CA TYR A 133 2.67 -11.69 -5.11
C TYR A 133 4.08 -11.25 -5.43
N VAL A 134 4.84 -10.97 -4.36
CA VAL A 134 6.26 -10.67 -4.38
C VAL A 134 6.92 -11.40 -3.22
N VAL A 135 8.13 -11.92 -3.44
CA VAL A 135 8.99 -12.53 -2.42
C VAL A 135 10.35 -11.84 -2.45
N VAL A 136 10.83 -11.40 -1.29
CA VAL A 136 12.07 -10.65 -1.14
C VAL A 136 12.87 -11.22 0.01
N SER A 137 14.19 -11.36 -0.19
CA SER A 137 15.13 -11.61 0.89
C SER A 137 15.76 -10.32 1.38
N TRP A 138 16.06 -10.26 2.67
CA TRP A 138 16.62 -9.09 3.33
C TRP A 138 17.80 -9.45 4.21
N THR A 139 18.83 -8.60 4.14
CA THR A 139 19.83 -8.44 5.20
C THR A 139 19.23 -7.69 6.39
N ASP A 140 19.91 -7.71 7.54
CA ASP A 140 19.43 -7.04 8.76
C ASP A 140 19.37 -5.50 8.62
N GLU A 141 20.08 -4.94 7.62
CA GLU A 141 20.15 -3.52 7.29
C GLU A 141 19.35 -3.09 6.05
N PHE A 142 18.31 -3.85 5.65
CA PHE A 142 17.45 -3.55 4.49
C PHE A 142 18.11 -3.56 3.10
N SER A 143 19.31 -4.13 2.95
CA SER A 143 19.72 -4.56 1.60
C SER A 143 18.81 -5.71 1.18
N GLY A 144 18.14 -5.56 0.04
CA GLY A 144 17.06 -6.42 -0.41
C GLY A 144 17.33 -7.05 -1.77
N HIS A 145 16.85 -8.27 -1.95
CA HIS A 145 16.93 -8.99 -3.21
C HIS A 145 15.57 -9.60 -3.51
N VAL A 146 14.92 -9.11 -4.57
CA VAL A 146 13.68 -9.70 -5.06
C VAL A 146 14.03 -11.10 -5.56
N LEU A 147 13.43 -12.11 -4.93
CA LEU A 147 13.68 -13.52 -5.25
C LEU A 147 12.69 -14.03 -6.29
N ASP A 148 11.44 -13.55 -6.17
CA ASP A 148 10.32 -14.04 -6.95
C ASP A 148 9.20 -12.99 -6.98
N TYR A 149 8.41 -12.98 -8.04
CA TYR A 149 7.14 -12.26 -8.13
C TYR A 149 6.28 -12.87 -9.24
N GLY A 150 4.97 -12.69 -9.16
CA GLY A 150 4.07 -13.17 -10.19
C GLY A 150 2.61 -12.97 -9.84
N THR A 151 1.76 -13.75 -10.51
CA THR A 151 0.33 -13.80 -10.21
C THR A 151 -0.12 -15.23 -9.96
N TRP A 152 -1.16 -15.37 -9.15
CA TRP A 152 -1.98 -16.57 -9.10
C TRP A 152 -3.39 -16.25 -9.62
N PRO A 153 -3.89 -16.97 -10.64
CA PRO A 153 -3.18 -17.99 -11.41
C PRO A 153 -2.06 -17.38 -12.28
N ASP A 154 -1.09 -18.20 -12.65
CA ASP A 154 -0.06 -17.79 -13.61
C ASP A 154 -0.69 -17.53 -14.99
N GLN A 155 -0.36 -16.39 -15.60
CA GLN A 155 -0.85 -15.99 -16.91
C GLN A 155 -0.10 -16.65 -18.08
N GLN A 156 1.06 -17.28 -17.82
CA GLN A 156 1.92 -17.90 -18.83
C GLN A 156 2.28 -16.95 -19.98
N ARG A 157 2.48 -15.67 -19.65
CA ARG A 157 2.81 -14.59 -20.58
C ARG A 157 3.73 -13.59 -19.88
N ASP A 158 4.71 -13.09 -20.61
CA ASP A 158 5.67 -12.09 -20.10
C ASP A 158 5.03 -10.72 -19.88
N TYR A 159 3.92 -10.44 -20.57
CA TYR A 159 3.25 -9.14 -20.53
C TYR A 159 1.72 -9.29 -20.57
N PHE A 160 1.05 -8.65 -19.61
CA PHE A 160 -0.40 -8.58 -19.45
C PHE A 160 -0.78 -7.40 -18.53
N THR A 161 -2.07 -7.12 -18.46
CA THR A 161 -2.73 -6.19 -17.54
C THR A 161 -3.82 -6.95 -16.77
N LEU A 162 -4.26 -6.43 -15.63
CA LEU A 162 -5.39 -7.00 -14.90
C LEU A 162 -6.67 -7.03 -15.76
N ARG A 163 -6.83 -6.05 -16.67
CA ARG A 163 -7.99 -5.99 -17.57
C ARG A 163 -8.02 -7.15 -18.57
N ASP A 164 -6.89 -7.50 -19.18
CA ASP A 164 -6.79 -8.56 -20.21
C ASP A 164 -6.34 -9.94 -19.67
N ALA A 165 -6.17 -10.06 -18.34
CA ALA A 165 -5.88 -11.33 -17.68
C ALA A 165 -6.87 -12.44 -18.08
N LYS A 166 -6.34 -13.56 -18.57
CA LYS A 166 -7.12 -14.69 -19.10
C LYS A 166 -7.37 -15.76 -18.06
N ALA A 167 -6.34 -16.15 -17.31
CA ALA A 167 -6.48 -17.11 -16.22
C ALA A 167 -6.83 -16.34 -14.94
N THR A 168 -8.04 -16.53 -14.42
CA THR A 168 -8.54 -15.74 -13.27
C THR A 168 -8.95 -16.62 -12.09
N LEU A 169 -9.12 -16.03 -10.91
CA LEU A 169 -9.65 -16.71 -9.73
C LEU A 169 -10.97 -17.44 -10.05
N ALA A 170 -11.86 -16.77 -10.78
CA ALA A 170 -13.14 -17.34 -11.20
C ALA A 170 -12.98 -18.57 -12.10
N THR A 171 -12.01 -18.56 -13.03
CA THR A 171 -11.75 -19.73 -13.90
C THR A 171 -11.16 -20.93 -13.16
N ARG A 172 -10.41 -20.70 -12.07
CA ARG A 172 -9.82 -21.78 -11.24
C ARG A 172 -10.78 -22.30 -10.17
N ALA A 173 -11.82 -21.54 -9.83
CA ALA A 173 -12.86 -21.94 -8.89
C ALA A 173 -14.27 -21.70 -9.48
N PRO A 174 -14.65 -22.40 -10.57
CA PRO A 174 -15.86 -22.08 -11.35
C PRO A 174 -17.20 -22.25 -10.62
N LYS A 175 -17.20 -22.98 -9.49
CA LYS A 175 -18.39 -23.21 -8.66
C LYS A 175 -18.44 -22.32 -7.41
N ALA A 176 -17.41 -21.51 -7.18
CA ALA A 176 -17.33 -20.64 -6.01
C ALA A 176 -17.81 -19.23 -6.35
N GLY A 177 -18.47 -18.58 -5.38
CA GLY A 177 -18.62 -17.12 -5.42
C GLY A 177 -17.26 -16.42 -5.27
N LEU A 178 -17.25 -15.08 -5.37
CA LEU A 178 -16.02 -14.28 -5.31
C LEU A 178 -15.17 -14.62 -4.07
N GLU A 179 -15.75 -14.57 -2.87
CA GLU A 179 -15.06 -14.87 -1.61
C GLU A 179 -14.47 -16.29 -1.61
N GLY A 180 -15.25 -17.29 -2.03
CA GLY A 180 -14.79 -18.67 -2.11
C GLY A 180 -13.63 -18.85 -3.09
N SER A 181 -13.65 -18.12 -4.22
CA SER A 181 -12.54 -18.13 -5.19
C SER A 181 -11.27 -17.49 -4.62
N ILE A 182 -11.39 -16.40 -3.87
CA ILE A 182 -10.28 -15.74 -3.18
C ILE A 182 -9.70 -16.67 -2.10
N TYR A 183 -10.55 -17.30 -1.28
CA TYR A 183 -10.11 -18.22 -0.23
C TYR A 183 -9.34 -19.40 -0.83
N ALA A 184 -9.88 -20.02 -1.89
CA ALA A 184 -9.23 -21.14 -2.57
C ALA A 184 -7.88 -20.73 -3.18
N ALA A 185 -7.81 -19.53 -3.75
CA ALA A 185 -6.59 -18.97 -4.32
C ALA A 185 -5.51 -18.70 -3.25
N LEU A 186 -5.88 -18.04 -2.16
CA LEU A 186 -4.97 -17.79 -1.03
C LEU A 186 -4.45 -19.10 -0.46
N LYS A 187 -5.33 -20.11 -0.30
CA LYS A 187 -4.94 -21.44 0.14
C LYS A 187 -3.91 -22.06 -0.80
N ALA A 188 -4.20 -22.12 -2.11
CA ALA A 188 -3.30 -22.72 -3.09
C ALA A 188 -1.94 -22.00 -3.15
N LEU A 189 -1.94 -20.67 -3.19
CA LEU A 189 -0.70 -19.88 -3.27
C LEU A 189 0.16 -20.00 -2.01
N THR A 190 -0.46 -19.99 -0.83
CA THR A 190 0.28 -20.11 0.44
C THR A 190 0.75 -21.53 0.73
N GLU A 191 -0.02 -22.56 0.37
CA GLU A 191 0.43 -23.96 0.43
C GLU A 191 1.65 -24.20 -0.45
N ASP A 192 1.70 -23.55 -1.61
CA ASP A 192 2.86 -23.61 -2.49
C ASP A 192 4.06 -22.83 -1.92
N TYR A 193 3.92 -21.53 -1.67
CA TYR A 193 5.07 -20.69 -1.32
C TYR A 193 5.56 -20.82 0.12
N LEU A 194 4.67 -20.96 1.10
CA LEU A 194 5.06 -20.99 2.51
C LEU A 194 5.61 -22.34 2.96
N ALA A 195 5.40 -23.39 2.14
CA ALA A 195 6.00 -24.71 2.37
C ALA A 195 7.41 -24.85 1.77
N ARG A 196 7.83 -23.94 0.87
CA ARG A 196 9.14 -24.00 0.20
C ARG A 196 10.29 -23.66 1.15
N GLU A 197 11.42 -24.27 0.86
CA GLU A 197 12.73 -23.91 1.41
C GLU A 197 13.48 -23.06 0.39
N TRP A 198 14.12 -22.00 0.86
CA TRP A 198 14.86 -21.03 0.06
C TRP A 198 16.34 -21.18 0.36
N SER A 199 17.08 -21.72 -0.61
CA SER A 199 18.50 -22.01 -0.44
C SER A 199 19.35 -20.75 -0.57
N ARG A 200 20.15 -20.48 0.45
CA ARG A 200 21.17 -19.44 0.45
C ARG A 200 22.48 -19.97 -0.12
N ASP A 201 23.34 -19.09 -0.63
CA ASP A 201 24.63 -19.43 -1.23
C ASP A 201 25.54 -20.31 -0.35
N ASP A 202 25.42 -20.23 0.98
CA ASP A 202 26.19 -21.05 1.95
C ASP A 202 25.53 -22.40 2.26
N GLY A 203 24.44 -22.75 1.57
CA GLY A 203 23.66 -23.98 1.78
C GLY A 203 22.63 -23.88 2.91
N ALA A 204 22.56 -22.75 3.63
CA ALA A 204 21.52 -22.55 4.64
C ALA A 204 20.14 -22.52 3.98
N GLN A 205 19.17 -23.20 4.59
CA GLN A 205 17.78 -23.20 4.14
C GLN A 205 16.98 -22.18 4.95
N LEU A 206 16.39 -21.20 4.27
CA LEU A 206 15.48 -20.23 4.85
C LEU A 206 14.03 -20.57 4.50
N ARG A 207 13.09 -19.98 5.24
CA ARG A 207 11.66 -20.03 4.96
C ARG A 207 11.10 -18.61 5.02
N ILE A 208 9.91 -18.42 4.45
CA ILE A 208 9.22 -17.13 4.55
C ILE A 208 8.84 -16.88 6.02
N ASP A 209 9.45 -15.87 6.65
CA ASP A 209 9.24 -15.50 8.05
C ASP A 209 7.90 -14.80 8.27
N ARG A 210 7.46 -14.04 7.27
CA ARG A 210 6.23 -13.24 7.32
C ARG A 210 5.63 -13.13 5.93
N CYS A 211 4.35 -13.45 5.83
CA CYS A 211 3.55 -13.19 4.65
C CYS A 211 2.44 -12.20 5.02
N LEU A 212 2.41 -11.04 4.39
CA LEU A 212 1.31 -10.09 4.55
C LEU A 212 0.35 -10.23 3.38
N ILE A 213 -0.95 -10.15 3.67
CA ILE A 213 -2.01 -10.24 2.66
C ILE A 213 -2.77 -8.93 2.70
N ASP A 214 -2.91 -8.25 1.56
CA ASP A 214 -3.69 -7.02 1.48
C ASP A 214 -5.17 -7.30 1.77
N ALA A 215 -5.73 -6.49 2.66
CA ALA A 215 -7.14 -6.53 3.03
C ALA A 215 -7.80 -5.16 2.81
N ASN A 216 -7.24 -4.29 1.95
CA ASN A 216 -7.81 -2.97 1.68
C ASN A 216 -8.97 -3.01 0.68
N TRP A 217 -9.03 -4.03 -0.17
CA TRP A 217 -10.17 -4.20 -1.06
C TRP A 217 -11.39 -4.70 -0.25
N GLY A 218 -12.45 -3.87 -0.18
CA GLY A 218 -13.61 -4.12 0.69
C GLY A 218 -14.26 -5.49 0.49
N ASN A 219 -14.33 -5.95 -0.76
CA ASN A 219 -14.93 -7.25 -1.12
C ASN A 219 -14.06 -8.46 -0.71
N SER A 220 -12.77 -8.26 -0.41
CA SER A 220 -11.88 -9.33 0.06
C SER A 220 -11.56 -9.25 1.55
N THR A 221 -11.94 -8.16 2.24
CA THR A 221 -11.49 -7.90 3.61
C THR A 221 -11.86 -9.05 4.55
N ASP A 222 -13.14 -9.43 4.64
CA ASP A 222 -13.55 -10.45 5.61
C ASP A 222 -13.00 -11.84 5.28
N VAL A 223 -12.91 -12.21 4.00
CA VAL A 223 -12.31 -13.48 3.58
C VAL A 223 -10.81 -13.54 3.87
N VAL A 224 -10.06 -12.44 3.73
CA VAL A 224 -8.63 -12.40 4.10
C VAL A 224 -8.45 -12.61 5.60
N TYR A 225 -9.28 -11.98 6.43
CA TYR A 225 -9.22 -12.17 7.89
C TYR A 225 -9.62 -13.59 8.29
N GLN A 226 -10.66 -14.15 7.68
CA GLN A 226 -11.05 -15.54 7.89
C GLN A 226 -9.89 -16.48 7.52
N PHE A 227 -9.32 -16.30 6.33
CA PHE A 227 -8.21 -17.11 5.84
C PHE A 227 -7.00 -17.05 6.78
N CYS A 228 -6.57 -15.86 7.21
CA CYS A 228 -5.43 -15.73 8.12
C CYS A 228 -5.69 -16.39 9.48
N ARG A 229 -6.96 -16.46 9.92
CA ARG A 229 -7.34 -17.15 11.16
C ARG A 229 -7.28 -18.67 11.03
N GLU A 230 -7.73 -19.20 9.90
CA GLU A 230 -7.98 -20.63 9.67
C GLU A 230 -6.81 -21.34 8.97
N SER A 231 -5.90 -20.58 8.37
CA SER A 231 -4.75 -21.12 7.67
C SER A 231 -3.83 -21.91 8.60
N GLN A 232 -3.30 -23.03 8.10
CA GLN A 232 -2.23 -23.78 8.77
C GLN A 232 -0.97 -22.93 9.00
N PHE A 233 -0.82 -21.84 8.25
CA PHE A 233 0.28 -20.89 8.36
C PHE A 233 -0.07 -19.66 9.21
N ALA A 234 -1.09 -19.72 10.09
CA ALA A 234 -1.56 -18.57 10.91
C ALA A 234 -0.47 -17.87 11.75
N GLY A 235 0.66 -18.54 12.04
CA GLY A 235 1.83 -17.91 12.69
C GLY A 235 2.65 -16.98 11.76
N VAL A 236 2.53 -17.18 10.45
CA VAL A 236 3.29 -16.52 9.38
C VAL A 236 2.43 -15.54 8.58
N VAL A 237 1.17 -15.87 8.28
CA VAL A 237 0.28 -14.99 7.52
C VAL A 237 -0.37 -13.92 8.41
N LEU A 238 -0.45 -12.68 7.94
CA LEU A 238 -1.20 -11.60 8.62
C LEU A 238 -1.95 -10.73 7.61
N PRO A 239 -3.20 -10.32 7.91
CA PRO A 239 -3.88 -9.27 7.16
C PRO A 239 -3.14 -7.95 7.31
N SER A 240 -3.13 -7.15 6.23
CA SER A 240 -2.49 -5.84 6.21
C SER A 240 -3.37 -4.78 5.56
N HIS A 241 -3.17 -3.53 5.99
CA HIS A 241 -3.86 -2.36 5.48
C HIS A 241 -2.86 -1.23 5.25
N GLY A 242 -2.60 -0.91 3.99
CA GLY A 242 -1.92 0.34 3.62
C GLY A 242 -2.83 1.53 3.91
N ARG A 243 -2.31 2.57 4.57
CA ARG A 243 -3.03 3.81 4.81
C ARG A 243 -2.31 4.96 4.14
N TYR A 244 -3.09 5.77 3.43
CA TYR A 244 -2.66 7.07 2.97
C TYR A 244 -2.46 7.98 4.18
N VAL A 245 -1.24 8.44 4.38
CA VAL A 245 -0.89 9.44 5.40
C VAL A 245 -0.35 10.65 4.66
N GLY A 246 -1.24 11.61 4.40
CA GLY A 246 -0.87 12.89 3.80
C GLY A 246 -0.36 13.89 4.83
N ALA A 247 0.02 15.08 4.37
CA ALA A 247 0.56 16.13 5.24
C ALA A 247 -0.42 16.57 6.37
N SER A 248 -1.72 16.44 6.14
CA SER A 248 -2.80 16.70 7.10
C SER A 248 -3.06 15.55 8.10
N SER A 249 -2.54 14.35 7.83
CA SER A 249 -2.79 13.14 8.64
C SER A 249 -1.82 13.00 9.81
N ILE A 250 -2.28 12.43 10.92
CA ILE A 250 -1.39 12.15 12.07
C ILE A 250 -0.43 11.02 11.66
N PRO A 251 0.90 11.21 11.75
CA PRO A 251 1.85 10.16 11.41
C PRO A 251 1.81 9.02 12.44
N PHE A 252 2.15 7.81 12.01
CA PHE A 252 2.11 6.62 12.88
C PHE A 252 2.98 6.74 14.14
N SER A 253 4.04 7.54 14.09
CA SER A 253 4.93 7.85 15.22
C SER A 253 4.22 8.60 16.36
N GLU A 254 3.19 9.40 16.05
CA GLU A 254 2.45 10.23 17.01
C GLU A 254 1.24 9.53 17.63
N TYR A 255 0.87 8.33 17.15
CA TYR A 255 -0.25 7.59 17.73
C TYR A 255 0.06 7.14 19.17
N LYS A 256 -0.87 7.46 20.09
CA LYS A 256 -0.79 6.98 21.48
C LYS A 256 -0.88 5.46 21.53
N ARG A 257 0.21 4.82 21.97
CA ARG A 257 0.30 3.37 22.16
C ARG A 257 -0.68 2.91 23.24
N LYS A 258 -1.55 1.96 22.92
CA LYS A 258 -2.41 1.28 23.91
C LYS A 258 -1.74 -0.02 24.36
N ARG A 259 -2.16 -0.53 25.52
CA ARG A 259 -1.64 -1.81 26.05
C ARG A 259 -1.94 -2.96 25.06
N GLY A 260 -0.89 -3.65 24.64
CA GLY A 260 -0.97 -4.78 23.71
C GLY A 260 -0.85 -4.40 22.22
N ASP A 261 -0.70 -3.11 21.90
CA ASP A 261 -0.33 -2.67 20.56
C ASP A 261 1.15 -3.00 20.30
N ARG A 262 1.46 -3.44 19.08
CA ARG A 262 2.84 -3.43 18.56
C ARG A 262 2.99 -2.23 17.64
N VAL A 263 4.06 -1.50 17.76
CA VAL A 263 4.38 -0.36 16.88
C VAL A 263 5.82 -0.51 16.44
N GLY A 264 6.07 -0.29 15.17
CA GLY A 264 7.42 -0.27 14.61
C GLY A 264 7.60 0.92 13.67
N HIS A 265 8.52 0.78 12.73
CA HIS A 265 8.91 1.84 11.82
C HIS A 265 7.80 2.13 10.80
N ASN A 266 7.03 3.20 11.00
CA ASN A 266 5.90 3.57 10.13
C ASN A 266 4.88 2.43 9.90
N TRP A 267 4.70 1.57 10.91
CA TRP A 267 3.63 0.58 10.97
C TRP A 267 3.19 0.33 12.40
N ARG A 268 1.97 -0.16 12.58
CA ARG A 268 1.42 -0.62 13.85
C ARG A 268 0.57 -1.87 13.67
N MET A 269 0.49 -2.67 14.73
CA MET A 269 -0.48 -3.74 14.90
C MET A 269 -1.28 -3.46 16.16
N PRO A 270 -2.47 -2.88 16.03
CA PRO A 270 -3.35 -2.68 17.17
C PRO A 270 -3.60 -3.99 17.92
N ASN A 271 -3.86 -3.91 19.22
CA ASN A 271 -4.39 -5.05 19.93
C ASN A 271 -5.75 -5.44 19.34
N VAL A 272 -6.06 -6.73 19.41
CA VAL A 272 -7.32 -7.28 18.90
C VAL A 272 -8.48 -6.66 19.69
N GLN A 273 -9.40 -5.96 19.01
CA GLN A 273 -10.62 -5.40 19.59
C GLN A 273 -11.83 -5.78 18.71
N GLY A 274 -12.94 -6.19 19.34
CA GLY A 274 -14.19 -6.51 18.64
C GLY A 274 -14.25 -7.91 18.02
N LYS A 275 -15.04 -8.08 16.95
CA LYS A 275 -15.39 -9.38 16.33
C LYS A 275 -14.25 -10.06 15.56
N ARG A 276 -13.23 -9.32 15.11
CA ARG A 276 -12.10 -9.87 14.34
C ARG A 276 -11.01 -10.31 15.31
N ALA A 277 -10.84 -11.62 15.51
CA ALA A 277 -9.93 -12.21 16.49
C ALA A 277 -8.44 -12.22 16.07
N VAL A 278 -8.13 -11.81 14.84
CA VAL A 278 -6.77 -11.84 14.27
C VAL A 278 -6.17 -10.43 14.29
N ARG A 279 -4.90 -10.32 14.67
CA ARG A 279 -4.16 -9.05 14.55
C ARG A 279 -3.96 -8.71 13.08
N HIS A 280 -4.04 -7.43 12.74
CA HIS A 280 -3.70 -6.95 11.41
C HIS A 280 -2.60 -5.90 11.51
N VAL A 281 -1.89 -5.70 10.41
CA VAL A 281 -0.88 -4.66 10.25
C VAL A 281 -1.53 -3.45 9.60
N VAL A 282 -1.21 -2.26 10.08
CA VAL A 282 -1.50 -1.00 9.41
C VAL A 282 -0.19 -0.29 9.19
N TYR A 283 0.08 0.17 7.98
CA TYR A 283 1.33 0.85 7.63
C TYR A 283 1.09 2.09 6.79
N ASP A 284 2.07 3.00 6.81
CA ASP A 284 2.07 4.22 6.00
C ASP A 284 2.51 3.92 4.57
N THR A 285 1.56 3.89 3.63
CA THR A 285 1.86 3.53 2.25
C THR A 285 2.81 4.53 1.59
N ASN A 286 2.63 5.83 1.86
CA ASN A 286 3.44 6.89 1.26
C ASN A 286 4.90 6.79 1.71
N TYR A 287 5.11 6.65 3.03
CA TYR A 287 6.45 6.48 3.59
C TYR A 287 7.16 5.26 2.99
N TRP A 288 6.49 4.10 2.97
CA TRP A 288 7.12 2.86 2.51
C TRP A 288 7.36 2.84 0.99
N LYS A 289 6.55 3.54 0.19
CA LYS A 289 6.81 3.76 -1.25
C LYS A 289 8.08 4.57 -1.47
N SER A 290 8.21 5.71 -0.80
CA SER A 290 9.45 6.51 -0.82
C SER A 290 10.65 5.70 -0.30
N PHE A 291 10.46 4.90 0.75
CA PHE A 291 11.50 4.03 1.28
C PHE A 291 12.02 3.06 0.21
N ILE A 292 11.13 2.33 -0.47
CA ILE A 292 11.49 1.39 -1.54
C ILE A 292 12.22 2.10 -2.69
N HIS A 293 11.71 3.23 -3.17
CA HIS A 293 12.39 4.00 -4.23
C HIS A 293 13.79 4.45 -3.81
N THR A 294 13.97 4.85 -2.55
CA THR A 294 15.30 5.18 -2.04
C THR A 294 16.23 3.95 -2.04
N ARG A 295 15.73 2.73 -1.79
CA ARG A 295 16.54 1.50 -1.87
C ARG A 295 16.86 1.10 -3.31
N LEU A 296 15.94 1.32 -4.24
CA LEU A 296 16.18 1.11 -5.68
C LEU A 296 17.22 2.10 -6.22
N ALA A 297 17.23 3.34 -5.72
CA ALA A 297 18.19 4.38 -6.12
C ALA A 297 19.63 4.10 -5.60
N VAL A 298 19.79 3.40 -4.48
CA VAL A 298 21.14 3.11 -3.93
C VAL A 298 21.91 2.16 -4.84
N SER A 299 23.12 2.54 -5.26
CA SER A 299 23.98 1.79 -6.18
C SER A 299 24.13 0.30 -5.83
N MET A 300 24.26 -0.53 -6.87
CA MET A 300 24.53 -1.96 -6.70
C MET A 300 25.82 -2.17 -5.90
N GLY A 301 25.75 -2.99 -4.84
CA GLY A 301 26.87 -3.26 -3.93
C GLY A 301 26.90 -2.39 -2.67
N ASP A 302 26.18 -1.27 -2.65
CA ASP A 302 26.05 -0.44 -1.46
C ASP A 302 25.00 -1.00 -0.48
N ARG A 303 25.19 -0.71 0.80
CA ARG A 303 24.27 -1.13 1.86
C ARG A 303 22.90 -0.48 1.67
N GLY A 304 21.85 -1.29 1.83
CA GLY A 304 20.48 -0.84 1.61
C GLY A 304 20.07 -0.81 0.13
N CYS A 305 20.87 -1.33 -0.79
CA CYS A 305 20.45 -1.51 -2.17
C CYS A 305 19.30 -2.53 -2.25
N LEU A 306 18.30 -2.27 -3.09
CA LEU A 306 17.31 -3.25 -3.51
C LEU A 306 17.58 -3.66 -4.97
N SER A 307 17.76 -4.96 -5.19
CA SER A 307 18.08 -5.53 -6.50
C SER A 307 17.05 -6.56 -6.98
N LEU A 308 17.03 -6.79 -8.29
CA LEU A 308 16.18 -7.78 -8.97
C LEU A 308 17.01 -9.00 -9.36
N PHE A 309 16.42 -10.19 -9.41
CA PHE A 309 17.08 -11.38 -9.97
C PHE A 309 17.33 -11.22 -11.48
N GLY A 310 17.90 -12.22 -12.15
CA GLY A 310 17.87 -12.34 -13.61
C GLY A 310 18.49 -11.19 -14.39
N ARG A 311 17.91 -10.88 -15.56
CA ARG A 311 18.37 -9.83 -16.49
C ARG A 311 17.33 -8.72 -16.64
N PRO A 312 17.73 -7.47 -16.95
CA PRO A 312 16.81 -6.32 -17.03
C PRO A 312 15.56 -6.56 -17.90
N ILE A 313 15.72 -7.24 -19.04
CA ILE A 313 14.64 -7.49 -20.00
C ILE A 313 13.50 -8.35 -19.41
N GLU A 314 13.79 -9.17 -18.41
CA GLU A 314 12.83 -10.09 -17.77
C GLU A 314 11.87 -9.34 -16.83
N HIS A 315 12.20 -8.09 -16.46
CA HIS A 315 11.47 -7.30 -15.48
C HIS A 315 10.60 -6.19 -16.08
N ARG A 316 10.44 -6.14 -17.40
CA ARG A 316 9.72 -5.04 -18.08
C ARG A 316 8.37 -4.73 -17.43
N LEU A 317 7.46 -5.71 -17.35
CA LEU A 317 6.13 -5.50 -16.77
C LEU A 317 6.22 -5.21 -15.26
N PHE A 318 7.09 -5.90 -14.54
CA PHE A 318 7.26 -5.69 -13.10
C PHE A 318 7.66 -4.24 -12.79
N VAL A 319 8.64 -3.71 -13.52
CA VAL A 319 9.13 -2.35 -13.32
C VAL A 319 8.11 -1.30 -13.75
N GLU A 320 7.30 -1.59 -14.78
CA GLU A 320 6.20 -0.72 -15.16
C GLU A 320 5.18 -0.54 -14.02
N HIS A 321 4.93 -1.58 -13.21
CA HIS A 321 4.11 -1.48 -12.00
C HIS A 321 4.79 -0.65 -10.90
N LEU A 322 6.11 -0.80 -10.71
CA LEU A 322 6.90 -0.03 -9.71
C LEU A 322 6.96 1.48 -10.00
N THR A 323 6.69 1.85 -11.26
CA THR A 323 6.67 3.23 -11.76
C THR A 323 5.28 3.66 -12.24
N ALA A 324 4.23 2.89 -11.90
CA ALA A 324 2.83 3.23 -12.20
C ALA A 324 2.29 4.39 -11.35
N GLU A 325 3.03 4.78 -10.33
CA GLU A 325 2.76 5.94 -9.49
C GLU A 325 3.91 6.94 -9.58
N TYR A 326 3.62 8.19 -9.23
CA TYR A 326 4.59 9.26 -9.13
C TYR A 326 4.52 9.96 -7.78
N ARG A 327 5.65 10.52 -7.39
CA ARG A 327 5.84 11.19 -6.11
C ARG A 327 5.57 12.68 -6.22
N VAL A 328 4.74 13.20 -5.33
CA VAL A 328 4.42 14.62 -5.20
C VAL A 328 4.79 15.08 -3.80
N LYS A 329 5.64 16.09 -3.67
CA LYS A 329 6.00 16.67 -2.38
C LYS A 329 4.90 17.62 -1.93
N THR A 330 4.17 17.24 -0.88
CA THR A 330 3.10 18.05 -0.30
C THR A 330 3.53 18.61 1.05
N GLN A 331 3.31 19.91 1.27
CA GLN A 331 3.58 20.56 2.56
C GLN A 331 2.28 20.81 3.33
N GLY A 332 2.27 20.49 4.62
CA GLY A 332 1.12 20.72 5.48
C GLY A 332 1.44 20.55 6.95
N ARG A 333 0.84 21.39 7.80
CA ARG A 333 1.07 21.41 9.27
C ARG A 333 2.56 21.45 9.66
N GLY A 334 3.38 22.19 8.91
CA GLY A 334 4.83 22.32 9.16
C GLY A 334 5.67 21.10 8.81
N ARG A 335 5.13 20.15 8.03
CA ARG A 335 5.84 18.94 7.57
C ARG A 335 5.75 18.84 6.06
N THR A 336 6.81 18.32 5.44
CA THR A 336 6.80 17.92 4.03
C THR A 336 6.64 16.40 4.00
N VAL A 337 5.67 15.92 3.23
CA VAL A 337 5.39 14.49 3.05
C VAL A 337 5.39 14.19 1.55
N ASP A 338 5.98 13.06 1.19
CA ASP A 338 5.90 12.52 -0.16
C ASP A 338 4.55 11.81 -0.32
N GLU A 339 3.69 12.30 -1.22
CA GLU A 339 2.42 11.68 -1.55
C GLU A 339 2.55 10.97 -2.90
N TRP A 340 2.17 9.69 -2.94
CA TRP A 340 2.25 8.88 -4.15
C TRP A 340 0.88 8.83 -4.84
N LYS A 341 0.86 9.21 -6.12
CA LYS A 341 -0.36 9.29 -6.94
C LYS A 341 -0.23 8.37 -8.16
N MET A 342 -1.32 7.74 -8.55
CA MET A 342 -1.38 6.90 -9.75
C MET A 342 -1.23 7.75 -11.01
N ARG A 343 -0.44 7.26 -11.96
CA ARG A 343 -0.27 7.89 -13.28
C ARG A 343 -1.51 7.63 -14.14
N PRO A 344 -2.07 8.64 -14.85
CA PRO A 344 -3.23 8.43 -15.72
C PRO A 344 -3.04 7.37 -16.80
N GLU A 345 -1.82 7.24 -17.31
CA GLU A 345 -1.45 6.34 -18.40
C GLU A 345 -1.16 4.89 -17.95
N ARG A 346 -1.13 4.61 -16.64
CA ARG A 346 -0.84 3.27 -16.09
C ARG A 346 -1.81 2.93 -14.97
N SER A 347 -2.45 1.75 -15.05
CA SER A 347 -3.47 1.36 -14.09
C SER A 347 -3.01 0.37 -13.02
N ASP A 348 -1.97 -0.42 -13.30
CA ASP A 348 -1.64 -1.57 -12.47
C ASP A 348 -0.36 -1.30 -11.67
N ASN A 349 -0.51 -1.20 -10.35
CA ASN A 349 0.57 -0.90 -9.39
C ASN A 349 0.80 -2.07 -8.40
N HIS A 350 0.09 -3.19 -8.56
CA HIS A 350 -0.04 -4.23 -7.52
C HIS A 350 1.28 -4.85 -7.04
N TRP A 351 2.28 -5.01 -7.92
CA TRP A 351 3.61 -5.48 -7.51
C TRP A 351 4.42 -4.42 -6.76
N PHE A 352 4.15 -3.13 -6.98
CA PHE A 352 4.75 -2.07 -6.16
C PHE A 352 4.23 -2.13 -4.73
N ASP A 353 2.91 -2.25 -4.56
CA ASP A 353 2.29 -2.46 -3.25
C ASP A 353 2.80 -3.76 -2.60
N GLY A 354 3.02 -4.81 -3.41
CA GLY A 354 3.66 -6.06 -2.97
C GLY A 354 5.09 -5.89 -2.46
N LEU A 355 5.91 -5.12 -3.16
CA LEU A 355 7.30 -4.85 -2.78
C LEU A 355 7.36 -4.00 -1.49
N VAL A 356 6.51 -2.98 -1.41
CA VAL A 356 6.29 -2.17 -0.20
C VAL A 356 5.91 -3.06 0.98
N GLY A 357 4.93 -3.93 0.79
CA GLY A 357 4.47 -4.83 1.83
C GLY A 357 5.53 -5.83 2.29
N CYS A 358 6.41 -6.30 1.40
CA CYS A 358 7.56 -7.13 1.79
C CYS A 358 8.54 -6.37 2.71
N ALA A 359 8.80 -5.09 2.45
CA ALA A 359 9.66 -4.29 3.33
C ALA A 359 9.01 -4.02 4.71
N VAL A 360 7.69 -3.80 4.75
CA VAL A 360 6.93 -3.73 6.01
C VAL A 360 7.06 -5.05 6.78
N ALA A 361 6.88 -6.18 6.09
CA ALA A 361 7.03 -7.51 6.67
C ALA A 361 8.43 -7.75 7.24
N ALA A 362 9.48 -7.26 6.59
CA ALA A 362 10.86 -7.34 7.07
C ALA A 362 11.05 -6.49 8.33
N SER A 363 10.51 -5.27 8.34
CA SER A 363 10.51 -4.41 9.53
C SER A 363 9.83 -5.06 10.74
N ILE A 364 8.74 -5.79 10.51
CA ILE A 364 8.03 -6.54 11.55
C ILE A 364 8.89 -7.65 12.15
N GLN A 365 9.76 -8.26 11.33
CA GLN A 365 10.71 -9.28 11.75
C GLN A 365 11.99 -8.72 12.39
N GLY A 366 12.12 -7.39 12.44
CA GLY A 366 13.21 -6.72 13.14
C GLY A 366 14.33 -6.22 12.23
N VAL A 367 14.15 -6.26 10.91
CA VAL A 367 15.06 -5.59 9.96
C VAL A 367 14.99 -4.08 10.18
N VAL A 368 16.15 -3.43 10.33
CA VAL A 368 16.25 -2.02 10.70
C VAL A 368 17.36 -1.36 9.91
N LEU A 369 17.07 -0.21 9.29
CA LEU A 369 18.11 0.56 8.63
C LEU A 369 18.94 1.28 9.70
N PRO A 370 20.28 1.18 9.70
CA PRO A 370 21.13 1.91 10.64
C PRO A 370 20.80 3.41 10.63
N GLY A 371 20.49 3.97 11.79
CA GLY A 371 20.14 5.38 11.95
C GLY A 371 18.66 5.74 11.84
N THR A 372 17.76 4.82 11.46
CA THR A 372 16.30 5.08 11.42
C THR A 372 15.52 4.42 12.56
N SER A 373 16.22 3.82 13.52
CA SER A 373 15.59 3.17 14.66
C SER A 373 14.87 4.18 15.56
N VAL A 374 13.55 4.03 15.67
CA VAL A 374 12.84 4.42 16.88
C VAL A 374 13.23 3.37 17.92
N THR A 375 14.35 3.55 18.61
CA THR A 375 14.83 2.63 19.64
C THR A 375 13.65 2.21 20.52
N ALA A 376 13.26 0.93 20.44
CA ALA A 376 12.54 0.32 21.54
C ALA A 376 13.48 0.45 22.75
N GLU A 377 13.06 1.20 23.77
CA GLU A 377 13.82 1.26 25.02
C GLU A 377 14.18 -0.17 25.42
N PRO A 378 15.45 -0.47 25.73
CA PRO A 378 15.82 -1.80 26.19
C PRO A 378 14.93 -2.11 27.37
N SER A 379 14.16 -3.21 27.27
CA SER A 379 13.21 -3.56 28.32
C SER A 379 13.99 -3.58 29.63
N ARG A 380 13.68 -2.67 30.57
CA ARG A 380 14.29 -2.67 31.90
C ARG A 380 14.20 -4.10 32.38
N ARG A 381 15.34 -4.78 32.57
CA ARG A 381 15.38 -6.09 33.20
C ARG A 381 14.53 -5.97 34.45
N ARG A 382 13.46 -6.76 34.53
CA ARG A 382 12.63 -6.85 35.74
C ARG A 382 13.53 -7.41 36.83
N VAL A 383 14.17 -6.51 37.57
CA VAL A 383 14.88 -6.87 38.79
C VAL A 383 13.83 -7.40 39.74
N LYS A 384 13.96 -8.65 40.15
CA LYS A 384 13.07 -9.21 41.17
C LYS A 384 13.35 -8.47 42.47
N LEU A 385 12.32 -8.11 43.22
CA LEU A 385 12.47 -7.41 44.51
C LEU A 385 13.39 -8.17 45.49
N SER A 386 13.46 -9.50 45.34
CA SER A 386 14.37 -10.40 46.06
C SER A 386 15.86 -10.16 45.77
N GLU A 387 16.22 -9.70 44.58
CA GLU A 387 17.61 -9.39 44.20
C GLU A 387 18.07 -8.07 44.83
N LEU A 388 17.16 -7.09 44.98
CA LEU A 388 17.45 -5.82 45.65
C LEU A 388 17.59 -5.97 47.17
N GLN A 389 16.89 -6.92 47.80
CA GLN A 389 17.03 -7.19 49.23
C GLN A 389 18.32 -7.94 49.59
N ARG A 390 18.84 -8.81 48.71
CA ARG A 390 20.13 -9.49 48.94
C ARG A 390 21.33 -8.53 48.92
N ASN A 391 21.30 -7.52 48.07
CA ASN A 391 22.39 -6.55 47.96
C ASN A 391 22.40 -5.48 49.08
N ARG A 392 21.45 -5.53 50.01
CA ARG A 392 21.34 -4.55 51.11
C ARG A 392 21.85 -5.08 52.46
N HIS A 393 22.21 -6.36 52.52
CA HIS A 393 22.72 -7.05 53.72
C HIS A 393 24.02 -7.83 53.45
N GLY A 394 24.77 -7.46 52.42
CA GLY A 394 26.12 -7.97 52.13
C GLY A 394 27.19 -7.02 52.62
#